data_AF-A0AAN6MUF8-F1
#
_entry.id   AF-A0AAN6MUF8-F1
#
_cell.length_a   1.000
_cell.length_b   1.000
_cell.length_c   1.000
_cell.angle_alpha   90.00
_cell.angle_beta   90.00
_cell.angle_gamma   90.00
#
_symmetry.space_group_name_H-M   'P 1'
#
loop_
_entity.id
_entity.type
_entity.pdbx_description
1 polymer ?
#
loop_
_entity_poly.entity_id
_entity_poly.type
_entity_poly.pdbx_seq_one_letter_code
_entity_poly.pdbx_strand_id
1 'polypeptide(L)'
;MHMDRSKPRLPDRTHPATSKPLSPTLIDYEIRALGGTTTTKALIPPEDRIMELTLENGRLRREIEYYKTLAKEVLHPVMALVQIHVRVLYSAVGKFNANFPTHNARLKKSDMIEEI
;
A
#
# COMPACT_ATOMS: atom_id res chain seq x y z
N MET A 1 50.55 -41.01 32.00
CA MET A 1 50.15 -41.42 30.65
C MET A 1 49.15 -40.41 30.10
N HIS A 2 49.50 -39.81 28.96
CA HIS A 2 48.63 -39.22 27.92
C HIS A 2 47.50 -40.20 27.50
N MET A 3 46.33 -39.87 26.93
CA MET A 3 45.83 -38.69 26.22
C MET A 3 44.29 -38.56 26.31
N ASP A 4 43.92 -37.32 26.03
CA ASP A 4 42.69 -36.63 25.64
C ASP A 4 41.75 -37.28 24.57
N ARG A 5 40.57 -36.64 24.46
CA ARG A 5 39.60 -36.52 23.33
C ARG A 5 38.26 -37.27 23.45
N SER A 6 37.08 -36.68 23.16
CA SER A 6 36.65 -35.28 22.93
C SER A 6 35.15 -35.22 22.56
N LYS A 7 34.44 -34.22 23.13
CA LYS A 7 33.43 -33.29 22.52
C LYS A 7 32.05 -33.79 22.02
N PRO A 8 31.05 -32.89 21.78
CA PRO A 8 31.01 -31.42 21.99
C PRO A 8 29.79 -30.90 22.82
N ARG A 9 30.00 -29.76 23.52
CA ARG A 9 28.96 -28.94 24.17
C ARG A 9 28.46 -27.85 23.22
N LEU A 10 27.15 -27.59 23.27
CA LEU A 10 26.43 -26.53 22.56
C LEU A 10 27.02 -25.13 22.82
N PRO A 11 26.98 -24.21 21.84
CA PRO A 11 27.31 -22.82 22.07
C PRO A 11 26.15 -22.11 22.78
N ASP A 12 26.32 -21.91 24.08
CA ASP A 12 25.68 -20.82 24.83
C ASP A 12 26.41 -19.52 24.45
N ARG A 13 25.71 -18.62 23.76
CA ARG A 13 26.13 -17.23 23.57
C ARG A 13 24.93 -16.32 23.79
N THR A 14 24.58 -16.21 25.07
CA THR A 14 24.24 -14.94 25.72
C THR A 14 24.86 -13.72 25.02
N HIS A 15 24.00 -12.76 24.68
CA HIS A 15 24.36 -11.41 24.27
C HIS A 15 25.23 -10.74 25.35
N PRO A 16 26.45 -10.25 25.02
CA PRO A 16 27.02 -9.15 25.74
C PRO A 16 26.55 -7.86 25.06
N ALA A 17 25.80 -7.06 25.81
CA ALA A 17 25.60 -5.64 25.53
C ALA A 17 26.97 -4.97 25.37
N THR A 18 27.42 -4.80 24.13
CA THR A 18 28.54 -3.91 23.82
C THR A 18 28.01 -2.48 23.87
N SER A 19 28.18 -1.88 25.04
CA SER A 19 27.93 -0.48 25.41
C SER A 19 28.82 0.51 24.65
N LYS A 20 28.83 0.44 23.32
CA LYS A 20 29.33 1.50 22.46
C LYS A 20 28.14 2.05 21.68
N PRO A 21 27.85 3.36 21.69
CA PRO A 21 26.89 3.89 20.74
C PRO A 21 27.37 3.47 19.35
N LEU A 22 26.50 2.81 18.59
CA LEU A 22 26.74 2.50 17.19
C LEU A 22 27.21 3.80 16.53
N SER A 23 28.38 3.75 15.89
CA SER A 23 28.91 4.88 15.15
C SER A 23 27.78 5.45 14.28
N PRO A 24 27.52 6.77 14.29
CA PRO A 24 26.48 7.39 13.47
C PRO A 24 26.58 6.97 11.99
N THR A 25 27.81 6.70 11.54
CA THR A 25 28.11 6.23 10.19
C THR A 25 27.48 4.87 9.86
N LEU A 26 27.35 3.94 10.82
CA LEU A 26 26.76 2.62 10.59
C LEU A 26 25.25 2.68 10.35
N ILE A 27 24.56 3.56 11.08
CA ILE A 27 23.11 3.77 10.93
C ILE A 27 22.80 4.37 9.55
N ASP A 28 23.64 5.29 9.08
CA ASP A 28 23.50 5.91 7.76
C ASP A 28 23.64 4.91 6.59
N TYR A 29 24.45 3.87 6.74
CA TYR A 29 24.57 2.81 5.73
C TYR A 29 23.32 1.93 5.65
N GLU A 30 22.71 1.58 6.78
CA GLU A 30 21.47 0.79 6.83
C GLU A 30 20.29 1.57 6.26
N ILE A 31 20.18 2.87 6.58
CA ILE A 31 19.11 3.74 6.05
C ILE A 31 19.24 3.90 4.52
N ARG A 32 20.46 4.02 4.00
CA ARG A 32 20.70 4.10 2.55
C ARG A 32 20.41 2.77 1.84
N ALA A 33 20.73 1.64 2.47
CA ALA A 33 20.43 0.31 1.93
C ALA A 33 18.91 0.03 1.83
N LEU A 34 18.10 0.68 2.68
CA LEU A 34 16.64 0.57 2.69
C LEU A 34 15.94 1.60 1.77
N GLY A 35 16.67 2.35 0.95
CA GLY A 35 16.11 3.31 0.00
C GLY A 35 15.73 4.67 0.60
N GLY A 36 16.20 4.98 1.82
CA GLY A 36 16.01 6.30 2.43
C GLY A 36 16.89 7.37 1.76
N THR A 37 16.35 8.57 1.56
CA THR A 37 17.14 9.73 1.10
C THR A 37 17.94 10.30 2.27
N THR A 38 19.23 10.00 2.33
CA THR A 38 20.15 10.72 3.23
C THR A 38 20.45 12.07 2.60
N THR A 39 19.83 13.14 3.10
CA THR A 39 20.23 14.52 2.79
C THR A 39 21.75 14.64 2.96
N THR A 40 22.43 15.01 1.89
CA THR A 40 23.89 15.15 1.88
C THR A 40 24.34 16.28 2.80
N LYS A 41 25.14 15.90 3.81
CA LYS A 41 26.34 16.58 4.31
C LYS A 41 26.18 18.02 4.85
N ALA A 42 25.72 18.11 6.08
CA ALA A 42 26.43 18.88 7.11
C ALA A 42 26.52 17.95 8.34
N LEU A 43 27.59 18.05 9.14
CA LEU A 43 27.66 17.35 10.42
C LEU A 43 26.65 18.02 11.36
N ILE A 44 25.37 17.71 11.20
CA ILE A 44 24.30 18.21 12.06
C ILE A 44 24.56 17.61 13.44
N PRO A 45 24.67 18.41 14.50
CA PRO A 45 24.77 17.90 15.86
C PRO A 45 23.69 16.84 16.11
N PRO A 46 24.00 15.72 16.80
CA PRO A 46 23.03 14.65 17.02
C PRO A 46 21.69 15.14 17.59
N GLU A 47 21.72 16.17 18.45
CA GLU A 47 20.53 16.79 19.04
C GLU A 47 19.63 17.45 17.98
N ASP A 48 20.23 18.22 17.06
CA ASP A 48 19.51 18.86 15.96
C ASP A 48 18.94 17.84 14.99
N ARG A 49 19.66 16.73 14.74
CA ARG A 49 19.18 15.63 13.90
C ARG A 49 18.01 14.88 14.54
N ILE A 50 18.05 14.65 15.85
CA ILE A 50 16.95 14.03 16.61
C ILE A 50 15.71 14.92 16.56
N MET A 51 15.88 16.23 16.73
CA MET A 51 14.78 17.19 16.64
C MET A 51 14.14 17.20 15.24
N GLU A 52 14.95 17.26 14.19
CA GLU A 52 14.48 17.20 12.79
C GLU A 52 13.67 15.92 12.54
N LEU A 53 14.22 14.76 12.90
CA LEU A 53 13.55 13.47 12.71
C LEU A 53 12.26 13.36 13.53
N THR A 54 12.21 13.96 14.72
CA THR A 54 11.00 13.98 15.55
C THR A 54 9.89 14.80 14.89
N LEU A 55 10.24 15.97 14.35
CA LEU A 55 9.30 16.81 13.61
C LEU A 55 8.79 16.11 12.33
N GLU A 56 9.69 15.48 11.58
CA GLU A 56 9.33 14.72 10.39
C GLU A 56 8.43 13.53 10.73
N ASN A 57 8.73 12.78 11.79
CA ASN A 57 7.88 11.68 12.26
C ASN A 57 6.47 12.18 12.64
N GLY A 58 6.37 13.33 13.31
CA GLY A 58 5.11 13.97 13.63
C GLY A 58 4.32 14.42 12.39
N ARG A 59 5.01 14.90 11.34
CA ARG A 59 4.38 15.21 10.04
C ARG A 59 3.84 13.95 9.37
N LEU A 60 4.68 12.91 9.26
CA LEU A 60 4.32 11.65 8.62
C LEU A 60 3.14 10.96 9.32
N ARG A 61 3.07 11.00 10.66
CA ARG A 61 1.93 10.46 11.41
C ARG A 61 0.61 11.15 11.05
N ARG A 62 0.61 12.48 10.92
CA ARG A 62 -0.58 13.25 10.51
C ARG A 62 -0.97 12.93 9.06
N GLU A 63 0.00 12.82 8.18
CA GLU A 63 -0.22 12.48 6.78
C GLU A 63 -0.79 11.06 6.62
N ILE A 64 -0.28 10.08 7.37
CA ILE A 64 -0.84 8.73 7.42
C ILE A 64 -2.29 8.75 7.89
N GLU A 65 -2.59 9.52 8.95
CA GLU A 65 -3.95 9.59 9.47
C GLU A 65 -4.90 10.23 8.46
N TYR A 66 -4.48 11.30 7.80
CA TYR A 66 -5.24 11.92 6.70
C TYR A 66 -5.56 10.91 5.59
N TYR A 67 -4.57 10.14 5.11
CA TYR A 67 -4.82 9.16 4.05
C TYR A 67 -5.71 8.00 4.51
N LYS A 68 -5.62 7.58 5.77
CA LYS A 68 -6.56 6.59 6.34
C LYS A 68 -8.00 7.10 6.31
N THR A 69 -8.22 8.34 6.74
CA THR A 69 -9.52 8.99 6.71
C THR A 69 -10.03 9.11 5.28
N LEU A 70 -9.21 9.63 4.37
CA LEU A 70 -9.56 9.75 2.95
C LEU A 70 -9.97 8.40 2.35
N ALA A 71 -9.20 7.35 2.60
CA ALA A 71 -9.50 6.01 2.09
C ALA A 71 -10.82 5.46 2.65
N LYS A 72 -11.02 5.54 3.97
CA LYS A 72 -12.18 4.94 4.64
C LYS A 72 -13.47 5.73 4.43
N GLU A 73 -13.41 7.04 4.57
CA GLU A 73 -14.60 7.89 4.62
C GLU A 73 -15.03 8.40 3.25
N VAL A 74 -14.09 8.49 2.30
CA VAL A 74 -14.38 9.05 0.97
C VAL A 74 -14.27 7.98 -0.11
N LEU A 75 -13.09 7.37 -0.26
CA LEU A 75 -12.82 6.50 -1.41
C LEU A 75 -13.66 5.21 -1.38
N HIS A 76 -13.75 4.54 -0.23
CA HIS A 76 -14.57 3.33 -0.10
C HIS A 76 -16.05 3.55 -0.44
N PRO A 77 -16.76 4.55 0.12
CA PRO A 77 -18.15 4.83 -0.26
C PRO A 77 -18.31 5.18 -1.73
N VAL A 78 -17.43 6.01 -2.29
CA VAL A 78 -17.50 6.40 -3.71
C VAL A 78 -17.33 5.17 -4.61
N MET A 79 -16.36 4.30 -4.31
CA MET A 79 -16.16 3.07 -5.06
C MET A 79 -17.38 2.15 -5.01
N ALA A 80 -18.03 2.02 -3.85
CA ALA A 80 -19.26 1.24 -3.72
C ALA A 80 -20.40 1.82 -4.57
N LEU A 81 -20.58 3.14 -4.59
CA LEU A 81 -21.58 3.80 -5.43
C LEU A 81 -21.30 3.59 -6.92
N VAL A 82 -20.04 3.75 -7.34
CA VAL A 82 -19.64 3.49 -8.73
C VAL A 82 -19.96 2.05 -9.14
N GLN A 83 -19.63 1.07 -8.29
CA GLN A 83 -19.96 -0.34 -8.56
C GLN A 83 -21.47 -0.57 -8.72
N ILE A 84 -22.30 0.06 -7.88
CA ILE A 84 -23.76 -0.02 -8.00
C ILE A 84 -24.22 0.54 -9.35
N HIS A 85 -23.77 1.75 -9.72
CA HIS A 85 -24.16 2.38 -10.97
C HIS A 85 -23.72 1.57 -12.20
N VAL A 86 -22.49 1.05 -12.20
CA VAL A 86 -21.99 0.18 -13.27
C VAL A 86 -22.86 -1.07 -13.40
N ARG A 87 -23.24 -1.70 -12.28
CA ARG A 87 -24.09 -2.90 -12.29
C ARG A 87 -25.48 -2.60 -12.84
N VAL A 88 -26.08 -1.48 -12.44
CA VAL A 88 -27.40 -1.04 -12.93
C VAL A 88 -27.35 -0.79 -14.43
N LEU A 89 -26.33 -0.07 -14.89
CA LEU A 89 -26.15 0.22 -16.31
C LEU A 89 -25.97 -1.06 -17.13
N TYR A 90 -25.11 -1.97 -16.66
CA TYR A 90 -24.88 -3.24 -17.32
C TYR A 90 -26.16 -4.08 -17.42
N SER A 91 -26.96 -4.11 -16.36
CA SER A 91 -28.27 -4.78 -16.37
C SER A 91 -29.24 -4.12 -17.35
N ALA A 92 -29.30 -2.78 -17.39
CA ALA A 92 -30.18 -2.05 -18.30
C ALA A 92 -29.81 -2.31 -19.77
N VAL A 93 -28.52 -2.24 -20.11
CA VAL A 93 -28.02 -2.56 -21.46
C VAL A 93 -28.32 -4.01 -21.82
N GLY A 94 -28.10 -4.95 -20.88
CA GLY A 94 -28.42 -6.36 -21.10
C GLY A 94 -29.91 -6.59 -21.41
N LYS A 95 -30.80 -5.96 -20.65
CA LYS A 95 -32.26 -6.03 -20.89
C LYS A 95 -32.65 -5.40 -22.22
N PHE A 96 -32.08 -4.26 -22.56
CA PHE A 96 -32.32 -3.61 -23.85
C PHE A 96 -31.89 -4.52 -25.00
N ASN A 97 -30.67 -5.06 -24.96
CA ASN A 97 -30.15 -5.94 -26.00
C ASN A 97 -30.96 -7.24 -26.13
N ALA A 98 -31.47 -7.79 -25.02
CA ALA A 98 -32.32 -8.98 -25.06
C ALA A 98 -33.69 -8.70 -25.73
N ASN A 99 -34.25 -7.51 -25.51
CA ASN A 99 -35.56 -7.14 -26.06
C ASN A 99 -35.47 -6.52 -27.47
N PHE A 100 -34.28 -6.06 -27.86
CA PHE A 100 -34.05 -5.38 -29.14
C PHE A 100 -34.45 -6.23 -30.36
N PRO A 101 -34.09 -7.52 -30.48
CA PRO A 101 -34.52 -8.36 -31.60
C PRO A 101 -36.04 -8.46 -31.71
N THR A 102 -36.73 -8.59 -30.57
CA THR A 102 -38.19 -8.70 -30.51
C THR A 102 -38.87 -7.39 -30.92
N HIS A 103 -38.35 -6.25 -30.46
CA HIS A 103 -38.86 -4.94 -30.89
C HIS A 103 -38.58 -4.67 -32.38
N ASN A 104 -37.38 -4.99 -32.86
CA ASN A 104 -37.00 -4.84 -34.26
C ASN A 104 -37.85 -5.73 -35.18
N ALA A 105 -38.13 -6.97 -34.77
CA ALA A 105 -39.01 -7.87 -35.52
C ALA A 105 -40.46 -7.36 -35.57
N ARG A 106 -40.96 -6.73 -34.49
CA ARG A 106 -42.28 -6.11 -34.46
C ARG A 106 -42.39 -4.91 -35.40
N LEU A 107 -41.37 -4.05 -35.43
CA LEU A 107 -41.32 -2.89 -36.33
C LEU A 107 -41.35 -3.33 -37.80
N LYS A 108 -40.47 -4.25 -38.21
CA LYS A 108 -40.47 -4.78 -39.58
C LYS A 108 -41.80 -5.41 -40.00
N LYS A 109 -42.51 -6.04 -39.06
CA LYS A 109 -43.84 -6.62 -39.34
C LYS A 109 -44.92 -5.56 -39.49
N SER A 110 -44.80 -4.43 -38.78
CA SER A 110 -45.70 -3.27 -38.92
C SER A 110 -45.54 -2.62 -40.28
N ASP A 111 -44.30 -2.40 -40.72
CA ASP A 111 -44.01 -1.76 -42.02
C ASP A 111 -44.56 -2.60 -43.20
N MET A 112 -44.50 -3.93 -43.12
CA MET A 112 -45.09 -4.82 -44.14
C MET A 112 -46.63 -4.79 -44.20
N ILE A 113 -47.31 -4.36 -43.14
CA ILE A 113 -48.79 -4.26 -43.12
C ILE A 113 -49.23 -2.93 -43.74
N GLU A 114 -48.41 -1.87 -43.67
CA GLU A 114 -48.71 -0.57 -44.27
C GLU A 114 -48.43 -0.51 -45.78
N GLU A 115 -47.69 -1.47 -46.35
CA GLU A 115 -47.38 -1.56 -47.78
C GLU A 115 -48.39 -2.39 -48.63
N ILE A 116 -49.46 -2.92 -48.04
CA ILE A 116 -50.52 -3.70 -48.72
C ILE A 116 -51.81 -2.87 -48.81
#